data_AF-A0A1C2IHT6-F1
#
_entry.id   AF-A0A1C2IHT6-F1
#
_cell.length_a   1.000
_cell.length_b   1.000
_cell.length_c   1.000
_cell.angle_alpha   90.00
_cell.angle_beta   90.00
_cell.angle_gamma   90.00
#
_symmetry.space_group_name_H-M   'P 1'
#
loop_
_entity.id
_entity.type
_entity.pdbx_description
1 polymer ?
#
loop_
_entity_poly.entity_id
_entity_poly.type
_entity_poly.pdbx_seq_one_letter_code
_entity_poly.pdbx_strand_id
1 'polypeptide(L)'
;MKPAISIIKDPAKGMPVTNTRPRRKKLRQSTVEDQPVIWDLVQRFPLFSAPSPMKLGVNAELQQFCRAAIPEDMMSRTRVRLAVHYFLFHWTRQPAYQAALKAGGPRYDLWMKPCGGVLDEETDHRKFRMTRQAAKHHP
;
A
#
# COMPACT_ATOMS: atom_id res chain seq x y z
N MET A 1 49.67 46.14 43.93
CA MET A 1 49.26 46.19 42.52
C MET A 1 47.81 45.69 42.40
N LYS A 2 46.94 46.46 41.76
CA LYS A 2 45.62 46.08 41.22
C LYS A 2 45.62 46.51 39.73
N PRO A 3 44.70 46.07 38.85
CA PRO A 3 43.90 44.84 38.82
C PRO A 3 43.92 44.19 37.40
N ALA A 4 43.25 43.05 37.22
CA ALA A 4 42.73 42.68 35.89
C ALA A 4 41.38 41.96 36.04
N ILE A 5 40.32 42.61 35.58
CA ILE A 5 39.01 42.03 35.28
C ILE A 5 38.86 42.11 33.76
N SER A 6 38.46 41.02 33.11
CA SER A 6 37.60 41.11 31.93
C SER A 6 36.77 39.84 31.79
N ILE A 7 35.50 40.09 31.46
CA ILE A 7 34.37 39.18 31.38
C ILE A 7 34.16 38.79 29.90
N ILE A 8 33.95 37.50 29.60
CA ILE A 8 33.26 36.96 28.41
C ILE A 8 32.60 35.65 28.89
N LYS A 9 31.30 35.51 29.18
CA LYS A 9 30.01 35.69 28.47
C LYS A 9 29.79 34.78 27.24
N ASP A 10 29.24 33.59 27.54
CA ASP A 10 28.31 32.76 26.74
C ASP A 10 28.74 32.25 25.35
N PRO A 11 27.95 31.40 24.66
CA PRO A 11 27.39 30.11 25.04
C PRO A 11 27.73 29.05 23.97
N ALA A 12 27.93 27.78 24.34
CA ALA A 12 28.04 26.69 23.35
C ALA A 12 26.64 26.36 22.75
N LYS A 13 26.15 27.27 21.91
CA LYS A 13 25.00 27.11 21.02
C LYS A 13 25.51 26.36 19.77
N GLY A 14 25.74 25.06 19.92
CA GLY A 14 26.41 24.23 18.92
C GLY A 14 25.49 23.16 18.33
N MET A 15 25.03 23.44 17.11
CA MET A 15 24.56 22.51 16.07
C MET A 15 23.04 22.21 15.97
N PRO A 16 22.42 22.54 14.82
CA PRO A 16 21.07 22.12 14.51
C PRO A 16 21.07 20.63 14.19
N VAL A 17 20.24 19.85 14.88
CA VAL A 17 19.88 18.50 14.43
C VAL A 17 19.00 18.67 13.19
N THR A 18 19.62 18.86 12.02
CA THR A 18 18.93 18.73 10.74
C THR A 18 18.65 17.25 10.51
N ASN A 19 17.59 16.77 11.16
CA ASN A 19 17.03 15.44 10.94
C ASN A 19 16.26 15.45 9.60
N THR A 20 16.92 15.83 8.51
CA THR A 20 16.40 15.69 7.15
C THR A 20 16.48 14.23 6.76
N ARG A 21 15.55 13.42 7.28
CA ARG A 21 15.40 12.00 6.93
C ARG A 21 15.32 11.83 5.41
N PRO A 22 16.38 11.36 4.71
CA PRO A 22 16.35 11.22 3.25
C PRO A 22 15.61 9.94 2.81
N ARG A 23 15.16 9.12 3.76
CA ARG A 23 14.71 7.74 3.52
C ARG A 23 13.43 7.60 2.70
N ARG A 24 12.54 8.61 2.68
CA ARG A 24 11.23 8.48 2.02
C ARG A 24 11.27 8.56 0.49
N LYS A 25 12.22 9.30 -0.09
CA LYS A 25 12.27 9.47 -1.56
C LYS A 25 12.77 8.21 -2.27
N LYS A 26 13.83 7.58 -1.75
CA LYS A 26 14.43 6.37 -2.34
C LYS A 26 13.45 5.20 -2.46
N LEU A 27 12.62 4.99 -1.42
CA LEU A 27 11.67 3.87 -1.38
C LEU A 27 10.55 4.01 -2.42
N ARG A 28 10.13 5.24 -2.75
CA ARG A 28 9.14 5.48 -3.80
C ARG A 28 9.73 5.24 -5.19
N GLN A 29 10.97 5.66 -5.43
CA GLN A 29 11.65 5.47 -6.70
C GLN A 29 11.89 3.99 -7.01
N SER A 30 12.37 3.22 -6.02
CA SER A 30 12.52 1.77 -6.18
C SER A 30 11.18 1.07 -6.46
N THR A 31 10.08 1.55 -5.86
CA THR A 31 8.74 0.98 -6.11
C THR A 31 8.28 1.17 -7.56
N VAL A 32 8.69 2.26 -8.22
CA VAL A 32 8.39 2.54 -9.63
C VAL A 32 9.25 1.64 -10.53
N GLU A 33 10.54 1.51 -10.23
CA GLU A 33 11.48 0.63 -10.94
C GLU A 33 11.08 -0.86 -10.85
N ASP A 34 10.41 -1.24 -9.75
CA ASP A 34 9.91 -2.61 -9.51
C ASP A 34 8.63 -2.95 -10.30
N GLN A 35 7.93 -1.96 -10.86
CA GLN A 35 6.62 -2.17 -11.49
C GLN A 35 6.63 -3.09 -12.70
N PRO A 36 7.61 -3.06 -13.63
CA PRO A 36 7.60 -3.98 -14.78
C PRO A 36 7.63 -5.45 -14.36
N VAL A 37 8.38 -5.78 -13.31
CA VAL A 37 8.47 -7.15 -12.77
C VAL A 37 7.13 -7.59 -12.17
N ILE A 38 6.51 -6.71 -11.38
CA ILE A 38 5.18 -6.98 -10.82
C ILE A 38 4.15 -7.10 -11.95
N TRP A 39 4.18 -6.21 -12.95
CA TRP A 39 3.26 -6.23 -14.08
C TRP A 39 3.30 -7.56 -14.80
N ASP A 40 4.48 -8.05 -15.19
CA ASP A 40 4.62 -9.34 -15.90
C ASP A 40 4.06 -10.52 -15.10
N LEU A 41 4.35 -10.57 -13.79
CA LEU A 41 3.85 -11.62 -12.93
C LEU A 41 2.33 -11.56 -12.76
N VAL A 42 1.79 -10.36 -12.65
CA VAL A 42 0.36 -10.15 -12.41
C VAL A 42 -0.47 -10.45 -13.67
N GLN A 43 0.07 -10.19 -14.86
CA GLN A 43 -0.59 -10.50 -16.14
C GLN A 43 -0.87 -12.00 -16.33
N ARG A 44 -0.26 -12.88 -15.53
CA ARG A 44 -0.53 -14.33 -15.54
C ARG A 44 -1.89 -14.70 -14.97
N PHE A 45 -2.51 -13.79 -14.22
CA PHE A 45 -3.80 -14.03 -13.60
C PHE A 45 -4.94 -13.50 -14.47
N PRO A 46 -5.97 -14.30 -14.78
CA PRO A 46 -7.10 -13.87 -15.61
C PRO A 46 -7.88 -12.70 -15.00
N LEU A 47 -7.80 -12.51 -13.67
CA LEU A 47 -8.44 -11.39 -12.98
C LEU A 47 -8.02 -10.01 -13.52
N PHE A 48 -6.80 -9.88 -14.04
CA PHE A 48 -6.28 -8.60 -14.55
C PHE A 48 -6.40 -8.49 -16.07
N SER A 49 -7.01 -9.45 -16.75
CA SER A 49 -7.35 -9.34 -18.17
C SER A 49 -8.58 -8.46 -18.40
N ALA A 50 -9.44 -8.32 -17.40
CA ALA A 50 -10.63 -7.48 -17.44
C ALA A 50 -10.86 -6.79 -16.08
N PRO A 51 -11.44 -5.58 -16.06
CA PRO A 51 -11.70 -4.85 -14.83
C PRO A 51 -12.89 -5.47 -14.07
N SER A 52 -12.64 -6.51 -13.28
CA SER A 52 -13.64 -7.21 -12.46
C SER A 52 -13.47 -6.92 -10.98
N PRO A 53 -14.56 -6.83 -10.17
CA PRO A 53 -14.45 -6.60 -8.73
C PRO A 53 -13.61 -7.67 -8.04
N MET A 54 -12.55 -7.27 -7.35
CA MET A 54 -11.63 -8.22 -6.73
C MET A 54 -12.13 -8.71 -5.36
N LYS A 55 -11.78 -9.94 -4.99
CA LYS A 55 -11.94 -10.49 -3.65
C LYS A 55 -11.26 -9.62 -2.59
N LEU A 56 -11.88 -9.51 -1.41
CA LEU A 56 -11.26 -8.89 -0.26
C LEU A 56 -10.02 -9.71 0.16
N GLY A 57 -8.87 -9.03 0.33
CA GLY A 57 -7.62 -9.70 0.65
C GLY A 57 -6.80 -10.17 -0.56
N VAL A 58 -7.23 -9.89 -1.79
CA VAL A 58 -6.45 -10.18 -3.03
C VAL A 58 -5.01 -9.66 -2.96
N ASN A 59 -4.79 -8.55 -2.25
CA ASN A 59 -3.46 -7.99 -2.03
C ASN A 59 -2.53 -8.95 -1.28
N ALA A 60 -3.02 -9.65 -0.27
CA ALA A 60 -2.21 -10.59 0.49
C ALA A 60 -1.87 -11.83 -0.35
N GLU A 61 -2.84 -12.36 -1.10
CA GLU A 61 -2.65 -13.48 -2.02
C GLU A 61 -1.62 -13.13 -3.11
N LEU A 62 -1.75 -11.95 -3.71
CA LEU A 62 -0.83 -11.50 -4.76
C LEU A 62 0.58 -11.25 -4.21
N GLN A 63 0.70 -10.68 -3.00
CA GLN A 63 2.00 -10.55 -2.33
C GLN A 63 2.64 -11.91 -2.05
N GLN A 64 1.87 -12.91 -1.62
CA GLN A 64 2.40 -14.25 -1.37
C GLN A 64 2.92 -14.87 -2.67
N PHE A 65 2.16 -14.74 -3.76
CA PHE A 65 2.59 -15.22 -5.07
C PHE A 65 3.86 -14.53 -5.56
N CYS A 66 3.90 -13.19 -5.56
CA CYS A 66 5.07 -12.45 -6.02
C CYS A 66 6.31 -12.73 -5.16
N ARG A 67 6.15 -12.94 -3.84
CA ARG A 67 7.27 -13.34 -2.97
C ARG A 67 7.80 -14.73 -3.25
N ALA A 68 6.94 -15.66 -3.68
CA ALA A 68 7.36 -17.00 -4.07
C ALA A 68 8.04 -17.01 -5.45
N ALA A 69 7.62 -16.11 -6.35
CA ALA A 69 8.15 -16.02 -7.71
C ALA A 69 9.41 -15.17 -7.83
N ILE A 70 9.60 -14.17 -6.95
CA ILE A 70 10.73 -13.23 -7.01
C ILE A 70 11.78 -13.62 -5.95
N PRO A 71 13.02 -13.94 -6.36
CA PRO A 71 14.13 -14.17 -5.45
C PRO A 71 14.43 -12.96 -4.55
N GLU A 72 14.85 -13.21 -3.30
CA GLU A 72 15.06 -12.16 -2.29
C GLU A 72 16.27 -11.25 -2.59
N ASP A 73 17.24 -11.76 -3.35
CA ASP A 73 18.38 -11.02 -3.90
C ASP A 73 17.96 -10.03 -5.01
N MET A 74 16.90 -10.35 -5.75
CA MET A 74 16.32 -9.46 -6.75
C MET A 74 15.44 -8.38 -6.10
N MET A 75 14.52 -8.79 -5.23
CA MET A 75 13.59 -7.87 -4.57
C MET A 75 13.27 -8.30 -3.13
N SER A 76 13.59 -7.42 -2.18
CA SER A 76 13.26 -7.69 -0.78
C SER A 76 11.74 -7.79 -0.55
N ARG A 77 11.32 -8.55 0.46
CA ARG A 77 9.90 -8.73 0.81
C ARG A 77 9.14 -7.41 1.01
N THR A 78 9.83 -6.38 1.51
CA THR A 78 9.27 -5.03 1.69
C THR A 78 9.03 -4.34 0.35
N ARG A 79 9.96 -4.46 -0.60
CA ARG A 79 9.80 -3.91 -1.95
C ARG A 79 8.66 -4.60 -2.69
N VAL A 80 8.58 -5.93 -2.65
CA VAL A 80 7.45 -6.69 -3.24
C VAL A 80 6.12 -6.19 -2.68
N ARG A 81 6.00 -6.05 -1.36
CA ARG A 81 4.77 -5.56 -0.72
C ARG A 81 4.37 -4.17 -1.23
N LEU A 82 5.32 -3.26 -1.35
CA LEU A 82 5.06 -1.89 -1.81
C LEU A 82 4.72 -1.84 -3.29
N ALA A 83 5.42 -2.62 -4.11
CA ALA A 83 5.21 -2.67 -5.54
C ALA A 83 3.85 -3.28 -5.91
N VAL A 84 3.44 -4.36 -5.23
CA VAL A 84 2.10 -4.96 -5.37
C VAL A 84 1.01 -3.99 -4.90
N HIS A 85 1.20 -3.32 -3.76
CA HIS A 85 0.24 -2.31 -3.29
C HIS A 85 0.10 -1.16 -4.28
N TYR A 86 1.22 -0.67 -4.84
CA TYR A 86 1.21 0.37 -5.84
C TYR A 86 0.46 -0.06 -7.10
N PHE A 87 0.76 -1.26 -7.63
CA PHE A 87 0.05 -1.84 -8.77
C PHE A 87 -1.47 -1.87 -8.52
N LEU A 88 -1.92 -2.46 -7.40
CA LEU A 88 -3.34 -2.57 -7.09
C LEU A 88 -4.00 -1.21 -6.87
N PHE A 89 -3.28 -0.25 -6.27
CA PHE A 89 -3.78 1.11 -6.12
C PHE A 89 -4.05 1.79 -7.47
N HIS A 90 -3.19 1.57 -8.47
CA HIS A 90 -3.42 2.10 -9.81
C HIS A 90 -4.51 1.33 -10.55
N TRP A 91 -4.52 0.01 -10.47
CA TRP A 91 -5.53 -0.86 -11.09
C TRP A 91 -6.94 -0.49 -10.63
N THR A 92 -7.13 -0.39 -9.30
CA THR A 92 -8.44 -0.06 -8.72
C THR A 92 -8.93 1.35 -9.04
N ARG A 93 -8.05 2.26 -9.47
CA ARG A 93 -8.45 3.63 -9.85
C ARG A 93 -8.85 3.76 -11.32
N GLN A 94 -8.72 2.70 -12.11
CA GLN A 94 -9.16 2.73 -13.49
C GLN A 94 -10.68 2.97 -13.57
N PRO A 95 -11.17 3.82 -14.50
CA PRO A 95 -12.59 4.09 -14.65
C PRO A 95 -13.43 2.84 -14.86
N ALA A 96 -12.92 1.87 -15.62
CA ALA A 96 -13.62 0.62 -15.89
C ALA A 96 -13.77 -0.25 -14.64
N TYR A 97 -12.75 -0.29 -13.77
CA TYR A 97 -12.84 -0.99 -12.49
C TYR A 97 -13.87 -0.34 -11.56
N GLN A 98 -13.88 0.99 -11.51
CA GLN A 98 -14.87 1.75 -10.72
C GLN A 98 -16.30 1.56 -11.25
N ALA A 99 -16.47 1.46 -12.58
CA ALA A 99 -17.75 1.12 -13.18
C ALA A 99 -18.20 -0.30 -12.82
N ALA A 100 -17.29 -1.27 -12.85
CA ALA A 100 -17.58 -2.64 -12.45
C ALA A 100 -17.97 -2.76 -10.97
N LEU A 101 -17.33 -1.98 -10.09
CA LEU A 101 -17.76 -1.90 -8.69
C LEU A 101 -19.17 -1.30 -8.53
N LYS A 102 -19.51 -0.26 -9.30
CA LYS A 102 -20.85 0.37 -9.27
C LYS A 102 -21.94 -0.54 -9.83
N ALA A 103 -21.61 -1.38 -10.81
CA ALA A 103 -22.53 -2.39 -11.34
C ALA A 103 -22.85 -3.48 -10.30
N GLY A 104 -22.03 -3.64 -9.27
CA GLY A 104 -22.20 -4.65 -8.24
C GLY A 104 -21.88 -6.06 -8.73
N GLY A 105 -22.51 -7.06 -8.12
CA GLY A 105 -22.36 -8.47 -8.51
C GLY A 105 -21.21 -9.20 -7.81
N PRO A 106 -20.76 -10.35 -8.34
CA PRO A 106 -19.75 -11.17 -7.68
C PRO A 106 -18.37 -10.50 -7.65
N ARG A 107 -17.65 -10.73 -6.55
CA ARG A 107 -16.20 -10.51 -6.48
C ARG A 107 -15.47 -11.75 -6.95
N TYR A 108 -14.27 -11.58 -7.50
CA TYR A 108 -13.48 -12.66 -8.07
C TYR A 108 -12.11 -12.76 -7.40
N ASP A 109 -11.65 -13.98 -7.17
CA ASP A 109 -10.25 -14.24 -6.81
C ASP A 109 -9.31 -14.09 -8.02
N LEU A 110 -8.02 -14.32 -7.82
CA LEU A 110 -6.99 -14.23 -8.87
C LEU A 110 -7.28 -15.14 -10.08
N TRP A 111 -8.06 -16.21 -9.90
CA TRP A 111 -8.38 -17.21 -10.91
C TRP A 111 -9.77 -17.05 -11.50
N MET A 112 -10.40 -15.88 -11.34
CA MET A 112 -11.77 -15.61 -11.77
C MET A 112 -12.83 -16.53 -11.15
N LYS A 113 -12.57 -17.09 -9.95
CA LYS A 113 -13.59 -17.80 -9.19
C LYS A 113 -14.40 -16.82 -8.35
N PRO A 114 -15.74 -16.89 -8.38
CA PRO A 114 -16.58 -16.01 -7.57
C PRO A 114 -16.34 -16.26 -6.07
N CYS A 115 -16.10 -15.19 -5.32
CA CYS A 115 -15.69 -15.19 -3.92
C CYS A 115 -16.43 -14.10 -3.14
N GLY A 116 -17.74 -14.30 -2.96
CA GLY A 116 -18.65 -13.32 -2.36
C GLY A 116 -19.17 -12.30 -3.37
N GLY A 117 -19.95 -11.35 -2.88
CA GLY A 117 -20.50 -10.24 -3.67
C GLY A 117 -19.88 -8.91 -3.31
N VAL A 118 -19.91 -7.96 -4.24
CA VAL A 118 -19.98 -6.55 -3.90
C VAL A 118 -21.34 -6.37 -3.24
N LEU A 119 -21.36 -6.26 -1.91
CA LEU A 119 -22.60 -6.04 -1.18
C LEU A 119 -23.11 -4.63 -1.50
N ASP A 120 -24.43 -4.48 -1.61
CA ASP A 120 -25.10 -3.17 -1.71
C ASP A 120 -24.76 -2.22 -0.55
N GLU A 121 -24.15 -2.73 0.52
CA GLU A 121 -23.74 -1.97 1.72
C GLU A 121 -22.35 -1.33 1.62
N GLU A 122 -21.56 -1.61 0.57
CA GLU A 122 -20.26 -0.96 0.33
C GLU A 122 -20.38 0.35 -0.47
N THR A 123 -21.51 0.61 -1.11
CA THR A 123 -21.81 1.91 -1.76
C THR A 123 -22.21 2.99 -0.76
N ASP A 124 -22.48 2.65 0.50
CA ASP A 124 -22.79 3.59 1.58
C ASP A 124 -21.77 3.48 2.73
N HIS A 125 -20.74 4.34 2.68
CA HIS A 125 -19.68 4.43 3.70
C HIS A 125 -20.19 4.56 5.14
N ARG A 126 -21.44 5.01 5.35
CA ARG A 126 -22.05 5.18 6.68
C ARG A 126 -22.43 3.85 7.33
N LYS A 127 -22.91 2.88 6.54
CA LYS A 127 -23.36 1.58 7.06
C LYS A 127 -22.19 0.67 7.46
N PHE A 128 -21.11 0.70 6.69
CA PHE A 128 -19.92 -0.12 6.93
C PHE A 128 -19.20 0.19 8.27
N ARG A 129 -19.31 1.43 8.79
CA ARG A 129 -18.78 1.77 10.12
C ARG A 129 -19.58 1.16 11.27
N MET A 130 -20.89 0.98 11.10
CA MET A 130 -21.76 0.48 12.18
C MET A 130 -21.64 -1.04 12.38
N THR A 131 -21.57 -1.82 11.31
CA THR A 131 -21.40 -3.29 11.38
C THR A 131 -20.07 -3.69 12.03
N ARG A 132 -18.99 -2.94 11.80
CA ARG A 132 -17.68 -3.20 12.44
C ARG A 132 -17.64 -2.87 13.93
N GLN A 133 -18.53 -2.01 14.41
CA GLN A 133 -18.65 -1.69 15.84
C GLN A 133 -19.56 -2.69 16.56
N ALA A 134 -20.62 -3.17 15.91
CA ALA A 134 -21.49 -4.21 16.45
C ALA A 134 -20.76 -5.55 16.67
N ALA A 135 -19.87 -5.94 15.75
CA ALA A 135 -19.09 -7.18 15.88
C ALA A 135 -18.00 -7.16 16.97
N LYS A 136 -17.73 -6.00 17.59
CA LYS A 136 -16.79 -5.89 18.73
C LYS A 136 -17.47 -5.96 20.11
N HIS A 137 -18.80 -6.01 20.14
CA HIS A 137 -19.57 -5.93 21.38
C HIS A 137 -20.47 -7.14 21.66
N HIS A 138 -20.29 -8.26 20.95
CA HIS A 138 -20.86 -9.54 21.37
C HIS A 138 -19.80 -10.38 22.10
N PRO A 139 -19.87 -10.48 23.45
CA PRO A 139 -19.14 -11.51 24.21
C PRO A 139 -19.68 -12.91 23.95
#